data_AF-A0A3N8FY17-F1
#
_entry.id   AF-A0A3N8FY17-F1
#
_cell.length_a   1.000
_cell.length_b   1.000
_cell.length_c   1.000
_cell.angle_alpha   90.00
_cell.angle_beta   90.00
_cell.angle_gamma   90.00
#
_symmetry.space_group_name_H-M   'P 1'
#
loop_
_entity.id
_entity.type
_entity.pdbx_description
1 polymer ?
#
loop_
_entity_poly.entity_id
_entity_poly.type
_entity_poly.pdbx_seq_one_letter_code
_entity_poly.pdbx_strand_id
1 'polypeptide(L)'
;MTPVGTERVPHAQEETTMIEKEATMHHQGQSSLYVGELLRELGSSAQDEVSLLHPMTFGAIVGRARVERLATAAAGIFSEVESKHAWSGADIGGREWLGYFQGRQIRGVTVARRSGTRIQVDIFLGSFPAPVRRALYDASRDLVDADAWVLPPGIDTALPPIPADEVLDAKLPFPIIDEMFLTSPVACKPIRGRDDVERVCGHSMAVYGGRASGPRLSENATTLSLWTGEVGGLPLEVANVIYWEDARTVKGMAMAMRPWPVVALFQARMQARTLPFLDPSYFESESRDGVTPVQLGEV
;
A
#
# COMPACT_ATOMS: atom_id res chain seq x y z
N MET A 1 58.34 -37.38 -44.00
CA MET A 1 57.96 -36.96 -42.64
C MET A 1 57.25 -35.62 -42.74
N THR A 2 55.93 -35.60 -42.55
CA THR A 2 55.09 -34.41 -42.32
C THR A 2 55.45 -33.75 -40.97
N PRO A 3 55.08 -32.49 -40.63
CA PRO A 3 53.79 -31.82 -40.91
C PRO A 3 53.86 -30.35 -41.41
N VAL A 4 52.95 -29.91 -42.30
CA VAL A 4 51.70 -29.13 -42.09
C VAL A 4 51.92 -27.69 -41.58
N GLY A 5 51.59 -26.71 -42.43
CA GLY A 5 51.51 -25.28 -42.14
C GLY A 5 50.51 -24.57 -43.06
N THR A 6 49.27 -24.54 -42.60
CA THR A 6 48.10 -23.69 -42.86
C THR A 6 48.15 -22.60 -43.95
N GLU A 7 47.27 -22.73 -44.96
CA GLU A 7 46.70 -21.61 -45.74
C GLU A 7 45.47 -21.02 -45.03
N ARG A 8 45.23 -19.70 -45.12
CA ARG A 8 43.97 -19.13 -45.69
C ARG A 8 43.94 -17.59 -45.78
N VAL A 9 43.57 -17.20 -47.00
CA VAL A 9 43.03 -15.97 -47.60
C VAL A 9 42.10 -15.12 -46.71
N PRO A 10 42.03 -13.78 -46.90
CA PRO A 10 41.08 -12.90 -46.20
C PRO A 10 39.69 -12.93 -46.87
N HIS A 11 38.62 -13.04 -46.06
CA HIS A 11 37.25 -12.89 -46.54
C HIS A 11 36.56 -11.67 -45.93
N ALA A 12 36.17 -10.81 -46.87
CA ALA A 12 35.01 -9.93 -46.97
C ALA A 12 34.20 -9.60 -45.71
N GLN A 13 33.99 -8.29 -45.53
CA GLN A 13 32.92 -7.69 -44.75
C GLN A 13 31.56 -8.17 -45.28
N GLU A 14 30.77 -8.81 -44.43
CA GLU A 14 29.32 -8.89 -44.61
C GLU A 14 28.67 -7.98 -43.57
N GLU A 15 28.13 -6.86 -44.06
CA GLU A 15 27.08 -6.11 -43.39
C GLU A 15 25.90 -7.05 -43.14
N THR A 16 25.57 -7.28 -41.88
CA THR A 16 24.24 -7.79 -41.52
C THR A 16 23.65 -6.87 -40.47
N THR A 17 22.67 -6.12 -40.93
CA THR A 17 21.80 -5.19 -40.23
C THR A 17 21.16 -5.87 -39.02
N MET A 18 21.66 -5.60 -37.83
CA MET A 18 20.98 -5.92 -36.58
C MET A 18 20.20 -4.68 -36.13
N ILE A 19 18.92 -4.67 -36.52
CA ILE A 19 17.88 -3.90 -35.84
C ILE A 19 17.74 -4.58 -34.47
N GLU A 20 18.46 -4.08 -33.47
CA GLU A 20 18.28 -4.50 -32.09
C GLU A 20 18.13 -3.31 -31.17
N LYS A 21 17.03 -3.40 -30.41
CA LYS A 21 16.73 -2.71 -29.16
C LYS A 21 16.46 -1.22 -29.31
N GLU A 22 15.17 -0.94 -29.50
CA GLU A 22 14.50 0.10 -28.72
C GLU A 22 15.03 0.03 -27.29
N ALA A 23 15.93 0.95 -26.99
CA ALA A 23 16.34 1.25 -25.66
C ALA A 23 15.07 1.68 -24.92
N THR A 24 14.60 0.83 -24.02
CA THR A 24 13.79 1.26 -22.89
C THR A 24 14.60 2.36 -22.22
N MET A 25 14.25 3.61 -22.52
CA MET A 25 14.80 4.77 -21.87
C MET A 25 14.38 4.66 -20.40
N HIS A 26 15.25 4.09 -19.57
CA HIS A 26 15.27 4.36 -18.16
C HIS A 26 15.46 5.87 -18.00
N HIS A 27 14.35 6.62 -17.96
CA HIS A 27 14.37 7.86 -17.24
C HIS A 27 14.94 7.51 -15.86
N GLN A 28 16.02 8.18 -15.45
CA GLN A 28 16.34 8.35 -14.04
C GLN A 28 15.16 9.12 -13.43
N GLY A 29 14.06 8.40 -13.24
CA GLY A 29 12.78 8.93 -12.86
C GLY A 29 12.86 9.25 -11.39
N GLN A 30 12.61 10.51 -11.04
CA GLN A 30 12.28 10.84 -9.67
C GLN A 30 11.17 9.88 -9.20
N SER A 31 11.44 9.13 -8.14
CA SER A 31 10.42 8.34 -7.44
C SER A 31 9.19 9.22 -7.24
N SER A 32 8.07 8.85 -7.86
CA SER A 32 6.79 9.56 -7.74
C SER A 32 5.79 8.59 -7.16
N LEU A 33 5.06 9.01 -6.12
CA LEU A 33 3.89 8.28 -5.61
C LEU A 33 2.64 8.60 -6.44
N TYR A 34 2.81 9.01 -7.71
CA TYR A 34 1.78 9.30 -8.70
C TYR A 34 0.82 10.46 -8.37
N VAL A 35 1.16 11.30 -7.40
CA VAL A 35 0.31 12.43 -6.98
C VAL A 35 0.17 13.45 -8.11
N GLY A 36 1.26 13.87 -8.74
CA GLY A 36 1.23 14.85 -9.82
C GLY A 36 0.53 14.34 -11.08
N GLU A 37 0.73 13.08 -11.42
CA GLU A 37 0.05 12.39 -12.52
C GLU A 37 -1.46 12.38 -12.32
N LEU A 38 -1.92 11.91 -11.17
CA LEU A 38 -3.36 11.85 -10.84
C LEU A 38 -4.01 13.23 -10.82
N LEU A 39 -3.32 14.25 -10.30
CA LEU A 39 -3.82 15.63 -10.36
C LEU A 39 -4.00 16.11 -11.81
N ARG A 40 -3.03 15.82 -12.70
CA ARG A 40 -3.15 16.19 -14.13
C ARG A 40 -4.30 15.45 -14.82
N GLU A 41 -4.45 14.15 -14.55
CA GLU A 41 -5.51 13.33 -15.12
C GLU A 41 -6.92 13.81 -14.72
N LEU A 42 -7.08 14.32 -13.50
CA LEU A 42 -8.33 14.93 -13.03
C LEU A 42 -8.52 16.39 -13.47
N GLY A 43 -7.71 16.86 -14.44
CA GLY A 43 -7.80 18.22 -14.99
C GLY A 43 -7.57 19.31 -13.94
N SER A 44 -6.68 19.05 -12.98
CA SER A 44 -6.47 19.96 -11.85
C SER A 44 -5.91 21.32 -12.30
N SER A 45 -6.52 22.40 -11.83
CA SER A 45 -6.19 23.78 -12.17
C SER A 45 -5.60 24.55 -10.99
N ALA A 46 -5.06 25.75 -11.23
CA ALA A 46 -4.53 26.62 -10.18
C ALA A 46 -5.61 27.09 -9.17
N GLN A 47 -6.89 27.04 -9.54
CA GLN A 47 -8.01 27.43 -8.69
C GLN A 47 -8.53 26.28 -7.82
N ASP A 48 -8.10 25.05 -8.09
CA ASP A 48 -8.55 23.89 -7.32
C ASP A 48 -7.89 23.86 -5.93
N GLU A 49 -8.70 23.56 -4.93
CA GLU A 49 -8.25 23.29 -3.57
C GLU A 49 -7.75 21.84 -3.50
N VAL A 50 -6.43 21.65 -3.43
CA VAL A 50 -5.81 20.33 -3.37
C VAL A 50 -5.46 20.00 -1.92
N SER A 51 -5.85 18.82 -1.46
CA SER A 51 -5.46 18.29 -0.15
C SER A 51 -4.81 16.91 -0.28
N LEU A 52 -3.96 16.56 0.68
CA LEU A 52 -3.30 15.26 0.78
C LEU A 52 -3.54 14.67 2.16
N LEU A 53 -3.97 13.42 2.17
CA LEU A 53 -4.01 12.59 3.35
C LEU A 53 -2.83 11.60 3.30
N HIS A 54 -1.84 11.84 4.16
CA HIS A 54 -0.58 11.11 4.23
C HIS A 54 -0.76 9.76 4.97
N PRO A 55 0.00 8.70 4.65
CA PRO A 55 -0.17 7.38 5.25
C PRO A 55 0.14 7.35 6.75
N MET A 56 1.02 8.25 7.23
CA MET A 56 1.51 8.23 8.61
C MET A 56 0.75 9.14 9.57
N THR A 57 -0.15 10.01 9.09
CA THR A 57 -0.67 11.14 9.89
C THR A 57 -2.18 11.27 9.82
N PHE A 58 -2.77 11.81 10.89
CA PHE A 58 -4.15 12.30 10.88
C PHE A 58 -4.27 13.60 10.11
N GLY A 59 -5.50 13.91 9.69
CA GLY A 59 -5.83 15.19 9.05
C GLY A 59 -5.29 15.35 7.63
N ALA A 60 -5.86 16.34 6.93
CA ALA A 60 -5.48 16.68 5.56
C ALA A 60 -4.48 17.83 5.52
N ILE A 61 -3.41 17.66 4.74
CA ILE A 61 -2.52 18.75 4.36
C ILE A 61 -3.15 19.48 3.19
N VAL A 62 -3.52 20.75 3.37
CA VAL A 62 -4.21 21.56 2.36
C VAL A 62 -3.24 22.50 1.65
N GLY A 63 -3.41 22.64 0.33
CA GLY A 63 -2.68 23.54 -0.54
C GLY A 63 -1.72 22.81 -1.48
N ARG A 64 -1.87 23.03 -2.80
CA ARG A 64 -1.12 22.35 -3.86
C ARG A 64 0.39 22.28 -3.59
N ALA A 65 1.03 23.41 -3.31
CA ALA A 65 2.47 23.45 -3.09
C ALA A 65 2.89 22.64 -1.84
N ARG A 66 2.06 22.58 -0.79
CA ARG A 66 2.32 21.73 0.39
C ARG A 66 2.15 20.26 0.05
N VAL A 67 1.09 19.92 -0.69
CA VAL A 67 0.80 18.57 -1.17
C VAL A 67 1.95 18.04 -2.02
N GLU A 68 2.40 18.82 -3.00
CA GLU A 68 3.52 18.44 -3.89
C GLU A 68 4.81 18.23 -3.09
N ARG A 69 5.18 19.16 -2.19
CA ARG A 69 6.37 18.99 -1.34
C ARG A 69 6.30 17.74 -0.47
N LEU A 70 5.15 17.49 0.17
CA LEU A 70 4.99 16.33 1.02
C LEU A 70 4.98 15.02 0.23
N ALA A 71 4.33 15.00 -0.93
CA ALA A 71 4.35 13.85 -1.84
C ALA A 71 5.79 13.55 -2.32
N THR A 72 6.56 14.58 -2.69
CA THR A 72 7.97 14.43 -3.06
C THR A 72 8.82 13.94 -1.90
N ALA A 73 8.62 14.46 -0.69
CA ALA A 73 9.34 14.01 0.51
C ALA A 73 9.07 12.53 0.82
N ALA A 74 7.80 12.12 0.79
CA ALA A 74 7.40 10.73 1.00
C ALA A 74 7.93 9.80 -0.11
N ALA A 75 7.90 10.24 -1.37
CA ALA A 75 8.43 9.47 -2.49
C ALA A 75 9.96 9.31 -2.41
N GLY A 76 10.65 10.33 -1.89
CA GLY A 76 12.11 10.40 -1.82
C GLY A 76 12.77 9.36 -0.91
N ILE A 77 12.00 8.64 -0.09
CA ILE A 77 12.55 7.52 0.69
C ILE A 77 12.84 6.31 -0.20
N PHE A 78 12.13 6.17 -1.32
CA PHE A 78 12.23 5.01 -2.19
C PHE A 78 13.28 5.24 -3.27
N SER A 79 14.16 4.26 -3.48
CA SER A 79 15.16 4.32 -4.56
C SER A 79 14.53 4.22 -5.95
N GLU A 80 13.38 3.55 -6.03
CA GLU A 80 12.59 3.36 -7.25
C GLU A 80 11.13 3.16 -6.87
N VAL A 81 10.21 3.65 -7.71
CA VAL A 81 8.77 3.40 -7.59
C VAL A 81 8.23 2.98 -8.95
N GLU A 82 7.67 1.77 -9.01
CA GLU A 82 7.06 1.21 -10.21
C GLU A 82 5.54 1.18 -10.08
N SER A 83 4.83 1.58 -11.15
CA SER A 83 3.38 1.38 -11.25
C SER A 83 3.07 -0.09 -11.52
N LYS A 84 2.03 -0.63 -10.88
CA LYS A 84 1.51 -1.97 -11.16
C LYS A 84 0.15 -1.95 -11.83
N HIS A 85 -0.77 -1.15 -11.30
CA HIS A 85 -2.10 -1.03 -11.86
C HIS A 85 -2.57 0.43 -11.80
N ALA A 86 -3.41 0.79 -12.76
CA ALA A 86 -4.02 2.10 -12.88
C ALA A 86 -5.53 1.91 -12.99
N TRP A 87 -6.27 2.77 -12.29
CA TRP A 87 -7.72 2.85 -12.40
C TRP A 87 -8.11 4.30 -12.64
N SER A 88 -9.15 4.48 -13.46
CA SER A 88 -9.67 5.79 -13.80
C SER A 88 -11.20 5.78 -13.81
N GLY A 89 -11.78 6.88 -13.35
CA GLY A 89 -13.20 7.21 -13.46
C GLY A 89 -13.34 8.70 -13.73
N ALA A 90 -14.58 9.19 -13.89
CA ALA A 90 -14.82 10.58 -14.27
C ALA A 90 -14.20 11.60 -13.29
N ASP A 91 -14.33 11.35 -11.98
CA ASP A 91 -13.89 12.26 -10.92
C ASP A 91 -12.94 11.57 -9.92
N ILE A 92 -12.32 10.45 -10.32
CA ILE A 92 -11.44 9.67 -9.44
C ILE A 92 -10.40 8.91 -10.25
N GLY A 93 -9.17 8.86 -9.74
CA GLY A 93 -8.10 8.04 -10.28
C GLY A 93 -7.34 7.31 -9.17
N GLY A 94 -6.79 6.14 -9.48
CA GLY A 94 -6.01 5.33 -8.56
C GLY A 94 -4.76 4.75 -9.21
N ARG A 95 -3.69 4.63 -8.44
CA ARG A 95 -2.44 3.97 -8.84
C ARG A 95 -1.99 3.03 -7.74
N GLU A 96 -1.81 1.76 -8.06
CA GLU A 96 -1.06 0.83 -7.23
C GLU A 96 0.40 0.87 -7.66
N TRP A 97 1.30 0.91 -6.68
CA TRP A 97 2.72 1.02 -6.92
C TRP A 97 3.54 0.17 -5.96
N LEU A 98 4.75 -0.19 -6.38
CA LEU A 98 5.78 -0.82 -5.56
C LEU A 98 6.98 0.12 -5.45
N GLY A 99 7.28 0.55 -4.22
CA GLY A 99 8.47 1.33 -3.90
C GLY A 99 9.57 0.44 -3.33
N TYR A 100 10.81 0.62 -3.76
CA TYR A 100 11.96 -0.09 -3.20
C TYR A 100 12.63 0.72 -2.10
N PHE A 101 12.76 0.13 -0.90
CA PHE A 101 13.41 0.73 0.25
C PHE A 101 14.37 -0.29 0.89
N GLN A 102 15.67 0.02 0.90
CA GLN A 102 16.72 -0.82 1.53
C GLN A 102 16.62 -2.32 1.16
N GLY A 103 16.42 -2.60 -0.14
CA GLY A 103 16.31 -3.98 -0.65
C GLY A 103 14.97 -4.67 -0.40
N ARG A 104 13.96 -3.95 0.10
CA ARG A 104 12.60 -4.45 0.32
C ARG A 104 11.61 -3.74 -0.60
N GLN A 105 10.62 -4.46 -1.10
CA GLN A 105 9.47 -3.88 -1.81
C GLN A 105 8.39 -3.48 -0.82
N ILE A 106 7.95 -2.23 -0.91
CA ILE A 106 6.82 -1.68 -0.17
C ILE A 106 5.72 -1.38 -1.16
N ARG A 107 4.58 -2.02 -0.96
CA ARG A 107 3.38 -1.77 -1.75
C ARG A 107 2.66 -0.54 -1.23
N GLY A 108 2.13 0.28 -2.12
CA GLY A 108 1.20 1.34 -1.77
C GLY A 108 0.14 1.58 -2.84
N VAL A 109 -0.84 2.40 -2.47
CA VAL A 109 -1.91 2.86 -3.37
C VAL A 109 -2.05 4.36 -3.20
N THR A 110 -2.05 5.10 -4.30
CA THR A 110 -2.39 6.52 -4.32
C THR A 110 -3.73 6.70 -5.02
N VAL A 111 -4.63 7.47 -4.43
CA VAL A 111 -5.95 7.78 -4.99
C VAL A 111 -6.13 9.29 -5.01
N ALA A 112 -6.67 9.83 -6.10
CA ALA A 112 -7.15 11.21 -6.15
C ALA A 112 -8.64 11.23 -6.46
N ARG A 113 -9.40 12.07 -5.75
CA ARG A 113 -10.86 12.23 -5.89
C ARG A 113 -11.20 13.70 -6.05
N ARG A 114 -12.01 14.02 -7.06
CA ARG A 114 -12.53 15.36 -7.32
C ARG A 114 -13.95 15.51 -6.78
N SER A 115 -14.23 16.65 -6.14
CA SER A 115 -15.57 17.08 -5.75
C SER A 115 -15.68 18.59 -6.01
N GLY A 116 -16.26 18.96 -7.16
CA GLY A 116 -16.29 20.35 -7.61
C GLY A 116 -14.88 20.89 -7.89
N THR A 117 -14.46 21.89 -7.11
CA THR A 117 -13.10 22.48 -7.16
C THR A 117 -12.13 21.85 -6.16
N ARG A 118 -12.57 20.90 -5.35
CA ARG A 118 -11.71 20.21 -4.38
C ARG A 118 -11.17 18.93 -4.98
N ILE A 119 -9.87 18.70 -4.81
CA ILE A 119 -9.24 17.43 -5.13
C ILE A 119 -8.51 16.91 -3.91
N GLN A 120 -8.96 15.78 -3.38
CA GLN A 120 -8.32 15.09 -2.27
C GLN A 120 -7.47 13.95 -2.80
N VAL A 121 -6.21 13.91 -2.37
CA VAL A 121 -5.28 12.83 -2.63
C VAL A 121 -5.10 12.02 -1.36
N ASP A 122 -5.08 10.70 -1.47
CA ASP A 122 -4.86 9.77 -0.39
C ASP A 122 -3.69 8.85 -0.76
N ILE A 123 -2.75 8.65 0.16
CA ILE A 123 -1.66 7.66 0.00
C ILE A 123 -1.80 6.59 1.08
N PHE A 124 -1.98 5.34 0.67
CA PHE A 124 -2.12 4.16 1.52
C PHE A 124 -0.86 3.29 1.41
N LEU A 125 -0.46 2.63 2.50
CA LEU A 125 0.64 1.65 2.49
C LEU A 125 0.14 0.25 2.83
N GLY A 126 0.68 -0.74 2.13
CA GLY A 126 0.40 -2.16 2.33
C GLY A 126 1.18 -2.81 3.46
N SER A 127 2.23 -2.16 3.93
CA SER A 127 3.01 -2.56 5.12
C SER A 127 3.70 -1.34 5.71
N PHE A 128 4.05 -1.42 7.00
CA PHE A 128 4.69 -0.34 7.73
C PHE A 128 5.94 -0.82 8.51
N PRO A 129 6.98 -1.33 7.82
CA PRO A 129 8.20 -1.71 8.51
C PRO A 129 8.79 -0.55 9.29
N ALA A 130 9.30 -0.81 10.50
CA ALA A 130 9.89 0.22 11.36
C ALA A 130 10.88 1.16 10.62
N PRO A 131 11.82 0.64 9.78
CA PRO A 131 12.71 1.50 8.98
C PRO A 131 11.98 2.43 8.00
N VAL A 132 10.89 1.96 7.39
CA VAL A 132 10.06 2.74 6.46
C VAL A 132 9.28 3.82 7.22
N ARG A 133 8.69 3.47 8.38
CA ARG A 133 8.00 4.43 9.25
C ARG A 133 8.93 5.55 9.67
N ARG A 134 10.14 5.20 10.09
CA ARG A 134 11.18 6.17 10.47
C ARG A 134 11.58 7.07 9.31
N ALA A 135 11.83 6.50 8.14
CA ALA A 135 12.18 7.29 6.95
C ALA A 135 11.06 8.24 6.54
N LEU A 136 9.79 7.80 6.54
CA LEU A 136 8.64 8.66 6.24
C LEU A 136 8.49 9.80 7.25
N TYR A 137 8.66 9.50 8.54
CA TYR A 137 8.66 10.51 9.59
C TYR A 137 9.77 11.53 9.37
N ASP A 138 11.04 11.09 9.26
CA ASP A 138 12.17 12.00 9.12
C ASP A 138 12.09 12.85 7.84
N ALA A 139 11.55 12.30 6.74
CA ALA A 139 11.34 13.04 5.49
C ALA A 139 10.24 14.10 5.58
N SER A 140 9.24 13.91 6.46
CA SER A 140 7.99 14.68 6.42
C SER A 140 7.71 15.50 7.68
N ARG A 141 8.43 15.27 8.79
CA ARG A 141 8.15 15.87 10.11
C ARG A 141 8.17 17.40 10.12
N ASP A 142 8.95 18.03 9.23
CA ASP A 142 9.01 19.50 9.13
C ASP A 142 7.88 20.09 8.26
N LEU A 143 7.06 19.23 7.64
CA LEU A 143 5.95 19.60 6.74
C LEU A 143 4.56 19.35 7.34
N VAL A 144 4.50 18.61 8.44
CA VAL A 144 3.28 18.15 9.11
C VAL A 144 3.35 18.51 10.58
N ASP A 145 2.26 19.04 11.13
CA ASP A 145 2.15 19.39 12.54
C ASP A 145 2.40 18.18 13.46
N ALA A 146 3.04 18.43 14.60
CA ALA A 146 3.55 17.37 15.49
C ALA A 146 2.43 16.48 16.07
N ASP A 147 1.25 17.04 16.32
CA ASP A 147 0.07 16.36 16.85
C ASP A 147 -0.58 15.40 15.84
N ALA A 148 -0.39 15.64 14.54
CA ALA A 148 -0.93 14.78 13.49
C ALA A 148 -0.29 13.37 13.45
N TRP A 149 0.86 13.17 14.11
CA TRP A 149 1.62 11.92 14.10
C TRP A 149 1.22 10.93 15.20
N VAL A 150 0.47 11.37 16.19
CA VAL A 150 0.19 10.60 17.41
C VAL A 150 -1.30 10.35 17.60
N LEU A 151 -1.62 9.28 18.32
CA LEU A 151 -3.00 9.03 18.74
C LEU A 151 -3.48 10.19 19.63
N PRO A 152 -4.73 10.66 19.45
CA PRO A 152 -5.34 11.59 20.38
C PRO A 152 -5.33 11.04 21.82
N PRO A 153 -5.28 11.89 22.86
CA PRO A 153 -5.39 11.44 24.24
C PRO A 153 -6.77 10.80 24.50
N GLY A 154 -6.81 9.79 25.36
CA GLY A 154 -8.05 9.11 25.76
C GLY A 154 -8.51 7.98 24.83
N ILE A 155 -7.74 7.66 23.80
CA ILE A 155 -8.00 6.50 22.95
C ILE A 155 -7.62 5.22 23.69
N ASP A 156 -8.56 4.27 23.72
CA ASP A 156 -8.33 2.95 24.31
C ASP A 156 -7.39 2.12 23.44
N THR A 157 -6.16 1.94 23.92
CA THR A 157 -5.13 1.14 23.27
C THR A 157 -5.07 -0.30 23.80
N ALA A 158 -5.91 -0.67 24.77
CA ALA A 158 -5.92 -2.00 25.32
C ALA A 158 -6.33 -3.05 24.27
N LEU A 159 -5.82 -4.27 24.47
CA LEU A 159 -6.26 -5.41 23.69
C LEU A 159 -7.62 -5.87 24.24
N PRO A 160 -8.69 -5.83 23.43
CA PRO A 160 -9.98 -6.31 23.88
C PRO A 160 -9.91 -7.82 24.13
N PRO A 161 -10.69 -8.35 25.09
CA PRO A 161 -10.74 -9.79 25.34
C PRO A 161 -11.19 -10.53 24.08
N ILE A 162 -10.53 -11.66 23.79
CA ILE A 162 -10.82 -12.52 22.64
C ILE A 162 -11.50 -13.78 23.17
N PRO A 163 -12.80 -14.02 22.86
CA PRO A 163 -13.48 -15.23 23.31
C PRO A 163 -12.82 -16.48 22.70
N ALA A 164 -12.60 -17.51 23.52
CA ALA A 164 -11.93 -18.74 23.09
C ALA A 164 -12.75 -19.58 22.10
N ASP A 165 -14.07 -19.40 22.10
CA ASP A 165 -15.06 -20.09 21.26
C ASP A 165 -15.61 -19.19 20.15
N GLU A 166 -14.98 -18.05 19.88
CA GLU A 166 -15.42 -17.11 18.85
C GLU A 166 -15.34 -17.76 17.46
N VAL A 167 -16.50 -17.91 16.81
CA VAL A 167 -16.61 -18.33 15.41
C VAL A 167 -16.98 -17.11 14.57
N LEU A 168 -16.08 -16.72 13.67
CA LEU A 168 -16.24 -15.54 12.83
C LEU A 168 -16.49 -15.92 11.38
N ASP A 169 -17.50 -15.30 10.79
CA ASP A 169 -17.77 -15.33 9.35
C ASP A 169 -16.98 -14.22 8.66
N ALA A 170 -16.19 -14.58 7.64
CA ALA A 170 -15.41 -13.65 6.84
C ALA A 170 -16.27 -12.64 6.06
N LYS A 171 -17.56 -12.94 5.85
CA LYS A 171 -18.55 -12.15 5.10
C LYS A 171 -17.99 -11.57 3.80
N LEU A 172 -17.16 -12.37 3.11
CA LEU A 172 -16.59 -11.99 1.82
C LEU A 172 -17.74 -11.90 0.81
N PRO A 173 -17.92 -10.78 0.11
CA PRO A 173 -19.02 -10.60 -0.83
C PRO A 173 -18.78 -11.32 -2.18
N PHE A 174 -17.77 -12.19 -2.24
CA PHE A 174 -17.33 -12.91 -3.43
C PHE A 174 -16.73 -14.27 -3.02
N PRO A 175 -16.84 -15.29 -3.89
CA PRO A 175 -16.10 -16.54 -3.72
C PRO A 175 -14.60 -16.34 -3.95
N ILE A 176 -13.79 -17.14 -3.26
CA ILE A 176 -12.33 -17.16 -3.41
C ILE A 176 -11.83 -18.57 -3.79
N ILE A 177 -10.76 -18.64 -4.58
CA ILE A 177 -10.12 -19.92 -4.94
C ILE A 177 -9.37 -20.54 -3.73
N ASP A 178 -8.98 -21.81 -3.84
CA ASP A 178 -8.23 -22.50 -2.78
C ASP A 178 -6.84 -21.87 -2.56
N GLU A 179 -6.16 -21.44 -3.62
CA GLU A 179 -4.83 -20.83 -3.62
C GLU A 179 -4.84 -19.32 -3.32
N MET A 180 -5.96 -18.78 -2.83
CA MET A 180 -6.13 -17.36 -2.53
C MET A 180 -4.97 -16.83 -1.68
N PHE A 181 -4.51 -15.62 -1.99
CA PHE A 181 -3.56 -14.91 -1.14
C PHE A 181 -4.09 -13.57 -0.64
N LEU A 182 -3.69 -13.20 0.57
CA LEU A 182 -3.95 -11.92 1.20
C LEU A 182 -2.64 -11.25 1.57
N THR A 183 -2.40 -10.04 1.07
CA THR A 183 -1.40 -9.13 1.65
C THR A 183 -2.12 -8.10 2.52
N SER A 184 -1.63 -7.91 3.73
CA SER A 184 -2.26 -7.06 4.73
C SER A 184 -1.18 -6.31 5.51
N PRO A 185 -1.42 -5.06 5.94
CA PRO A 185 -0.50 -4.33 6.80
C PRO A 185 -0.12 -5.07 8.09
N VAL A 186 -0.89 -6.06 8.52
CA VAL A 186 -0.62 -6.85 9.76
C VAL A 186 0.40 -7.97 9.58
N ALA A 187 0.73 -8.32 8.33
CA ALA A 187 1.62 -9.44 8.03
C ALA A 187 2.80 -8.99 7.15
N CYS A 188 4.01 -9.43 7.49
CA CYS A 188 5.23 -9.12 6.75
C CYS A 188 5.40 -9.98 5.47
N LYS A 189 4.52 -10.99 5.29
CA LYS A 189 4.46 -11.86 4.11
C LYS A 189 3.00 -12.22 3.77
N PRO A 190 2.69 -12.61 2.52
CA PRO A 190 1.32 -12.96 2.13
C PRO A 190 0.80 -14.17 2.91
N ILE A 191 -0.44 -14.07 3.41
CA ILE A 191 -1.22 -15.19 3.96
C ILE A 191 -1.80 -15.96 2.76
N ARG A 192 -1.75 -17.29 2.79
CA ARG A 192 -2.10 -18.15 1.64
C ARG A 192 -3.05 -19.25 2.05
N GLY A 193 -3.95 -19.61 1.15
CA GLY A 193 -4.95 -20.65 1.36
C GLY A 193 -6.30 -20.04 1.74
N ARG A 194 -7.39 -20.59 1.16
CA ARG A 194 -8.77 -20.16 1.45
C ARG A 194 -9.04 -20.05 2.95
N ASP A 195 -8.78 -21.11 3.70
CA ASP A 195 -9.15 -21.21 5.11
C ASP A 195 -8.47 -20.14 5.98
N ASP A 196 -7.15 -19.95 5.81
CA ASP A 196 -6.41 -18.93 6.55
C ASP A 196 -6.84 -17.52 6.14
N VAL A 197 -7.09 -17.29 4.85
CA VAL A 197 -7.57 -15.99 4.36
C VAL A 197 -8.95 -15.66 4.92
N GLU A 198 -9.90 -16.60 4.88
CA GLU A 198 -11.24 -16.42 5.45
C GLU A 198 -11.17 -16.15 6.95
N ARG A 199 -10.39 -16.95 7.69
CA ARG A 199 -10.23 -16.79 9.13
C ARG A 199 -9.65 -15.42 9.48
N VAL A 200 -8.60 -14.98 8.79
CA VAL A 200 -8.02 -13.64 8.99
C VAL A 200 -9.01 -12.53 8.63
N CYS A 201 -9.79 -12.69 7.56
CA CYS A 201 -10.82 -11.72 7.19
C CYS A 201 -11.93 -11.61 8.26
N GLY A 202 -12.36 -12.74 8.83
CA GLY A 202 -13.31 -12.78 9.95
C GLY A 202 -12.77 -12.02 11.17
N HIS A 203 -11.53 -12.29 11.59
CA HIS A 203 -10.90 -11.57 12.70
C HIS A 203 -10.69 -10.08 12.41
N SER A 204 -10.36 -9.73 11.16
CA SER A 204 -10.24 -8.33 10.72
C SER A 204 -11.55 -7.57 10.94
N MET A 205 -12.69 -8.16 10.56
CA MET A 205 -14.02 -7.60 10.81
C MET A 205 -14.34 -7.41 12.28
N ALA A 206 -13.92 -8.35 13.14
CA ALA A 206 -14.11 -8.21 14.58
C ALA A 206 -13.29 -7.06 15.19
N VAL A 207 -12.19 -6.64 14.54
CA VAL A 207 -11.35 -5.51 14.99
C VAL A 207 -11.89 -4.18 14.48
N TYR A 208 -12.22 -4.05 13.19
CA TYR A 208 -12.67 -2.78 12.61
C TYR A 208 -14.19 -2.56 12.68
N GLY A 209 -14.95 -3.57 13.11
CA GLY A 209 -16.41 -3.52 13.22
C GLY A 209 -17.11 -3.37 11.87
N GLY A 210 -18.02 -2.40 11.80
CA GLY A 210 -18.73 -2.06 10.57
C GLY A 210 -17.81 -1.37 9.55
N ARG A 211 -18.16 -1.47 8.26
CA ARG A 211 -17.48 -0.72 7.20
C ARG A 211 -18.44 0.19 6.45
N ALA A 212 -18.01 1.40 6.18
CA ALA A 212 -18.65 2.31 5.24
C ALA A 212 -18.03 2.10 3.85
N SER A 213 -18.85 1.60 2.91
CA SER A 213 -18.40 1.39 1.53
C SER A 213 -18.10 2.72 0.85
N GLY A 214 -16.93 2.81 0.22
CA GLY A 214 -16.53 3.91 -0.65
C GLY A 214 -16.54 3.53 -2.13
N PRO A 215 -15.91 4.35 -2.99
CA PRO A 215 -15.81 4.10 -4.43
C PRO A 215 -15.13 2.77 -4.76
N ARG A 216 -15.55 2.18 -5.89
CA ARG A 216 -14.91 1.02 -6.51
C ARG A 216 -14.57 1.34 -7.96
N LEU A 217 -13.36 1.03 -8.37
CA LEU A 217 -12.89 1.17 -9.75
C LEU A 217 -12.37 -0.17 -10.22
N SER A 218 -12.86 -0.64 -11.36
CA SER A 218 -12.41 -1.89 -11.96
C SER A 218 -11.72 -1.59 -13.28
N GLU A 219 -10.58 -2.23 -13.50
CA GLU A 219 -9.82 -2.17 -14.75
C GLU A 219 -9.20 -3.54 -14.97
N ASN A 220 -9.45 -4.14 -16.14
CA ASN A 220 -9.05 -5.51 -16.45
C ASN A 220 -9.46 -6.52 -15.34
N ALA A 221 -8.54 -7.39 -14.93
CA ALA A 221 -8.76 -8.38 -13.87
C ALA A 221 -8.51 -7.82 -12.45
N THR A 222 -8.61 -6.50 -12.25
CA THR A 222 -8.36 -5.86 -10.96
C THR A 222 -9.45 -4.89 -10.56
N THR A 223 -9.75 -4.83 -9.25
CA THR A 223 -10.64 -3.81 -8.68
C THR A 223 -9.97 -3.12 -7.50
N LEU A 224 -9.86 -1.80 -7.57
CA LEU A 224 -9.62 -0.96 -6.40
C LEU A 224 -10.94 -0.71 -5.67
N SER A 225 -11.00 -1.05 -4.39
CA SER A 225 -12.15 -0.83 -3.51
C SER A 225 -11.74 -0.01 -2.30
N LEU A 226 -12.36 1.15 -2.13
CA LEU A 226 -12.12 2.04 -0.99
C LEU A 226 -13.23 1.87 0.05
N TRP A 227 -12.87 1.91 1.32
CA TRP A 227 -13.83 1.89 2.42
C TRP A 227 -13.20 2.43 3.70
N THR A 228 -14.05 2.76 4.67
CA THR A 228 -13.63 3.21 6.01
C THR A 228 -14.21 2.26 7.05
N GLY A 229 -13.38 1.84 8.00
CA GLY A 229 -13.80 1.14 9.23
C GLY A 229 -13.44 1.97 10.45
N GLU A 230 -13.59 1.38 11.64
CA GLU A 230 -13.29 2.06 12.90
C GLU A 230 -12.47 1.18 13.84
N VAL A 231 -11.38 1.71 14.40
CA VAL A 231 -10.59 0.99 15.40
C VAL A 231 -10.39 1.92 16.59
N GLY A 232 -10.96 1.53 17.75
CA GLY A 232 -10.86 2.33 18.97
C GLY A 232 -11.51 3.72 18.85
N GLY A 233 -12.64 3.82 18.14
CA GLY A 233 -13.32 5.09 17.90
C GLY A 233 -12.69 5.97 16.81
N LEU A 234 -11.62 5.51 16.15
CA LEU A 234 -10.90 6.28 15.13
C LEU A 234 -11.11 5.69 13.73
N PRO A 235 -11.20 6.54 12.69
CA PRO A 235 -11.37 6.08 11.32
C PRO A 235 -10.11 5.35 10.82
N LEU A 236 -10.31 4.12 10.34
CA LEU A 236 -9.34 3.36 9.57
C LEU A 236 -9.75 3.42 8.10
N GLU A 237 -8.94 4.06 7.27
CA GLU A 237 -9.21 4.17 5.83
C GLU A 237 -8.42 3.10 5.07
N VAL A 238 -9.10 2.41 4.16
CA VAL A 238 -8.55 1.22 3.50
C VAL A 238 -8.76 1.27 1.99
N ALA A 239 -7.69 0.96 1.27
CA ALA A 239 -7.68 0.69 -0.16
C ALA A 239 -7.35 -0.78 -0.40
N ASN A 240 -8.34 -1.55 -0.84
CA ASN A 240 -8.16 -2.95 -1.24
C ASN A 240 -7.99 -3.03 -2.75
N VAL A 241 -6.94 -3.71 -3.21
CA VAL A 241 -6.85 -4.17 -4.59
C VAL A 241 -7.24 -5.64 -4.61
N ILE A 242 -8.28 -5.94 -5.37
CA ILE A 242 -8.83 -7.28 -5.56
C ILE A 242 -8.34 -7.78 -6.91
N TYR A 243 -7.70 -8.94 -6.93
CA TYR A 243 -7.26 -9.63 -8.14
C TYR A 243 -8.26 -10.74 -8.47
N TRP A 244 -8.85 -10.66 -9.64
CA TRP A 244 -9.85 -11.61 -10.11
C TRP A 244 -9.19 -12.76 -10.87
N GLU A 245 -9.67 -13.98 -10.65
CA GLU A 245 -9.38 -15.13 -11.50
C GLU A 245 -10.28 -15.11 -12.73
N ASP A 246 -11.56 -14.88 -12.49
CA ASP A 246 -12.61 -14.76 -13.49
C ASP A 246 -13.60 -13.65 -13.11
N ALA A 247 -14.69 -13.50 -13.86
CA ALA A 247 -15.68 -12.44 -13.65
C ALA A 247 -16.33 -12.40 -12.25
N ARG A 248 -16.20 -13.45 -11.44
CA ARG A 248 -16.87 -13.59 -10.13
C ARG A 248 -15.97 -14.15 -9.03
N THR A 249 -14.86 -14.79 -9.37
CA THR A 249 -13.99 -15.46 -8.39
C THR A 249 -12.71 -14.68 -8.17
N VAL A 250 -12.33 -14.49 -6.90
CA VAL A 250 -11.12 -13.75 -6.51
C VAL A 250 -9.97 -14.72 -6.25
N LYS A 251 -8.77 -14.37 -6.73
CA LYS A 251 -7.51 -15.10 -6.50
C LYS A 251 -6.53 -14.41 -5.57
N GLY A 252 -6.70 -13.12 -5.36
CA GLY A 252 -5.86 -12.38 -4.43
C GLY A 252 -6.52 -11.12 -3.93
N MET A 253 -6.10 -10.68 -2.75
CA MET A 253 -6.45 -9.38 -2.22
C MET A 253 -5.23 -8.74 -1.58
N ALA A 254 -5.06 -7.44 -1.81
CA ALA A 254 -3.98 -6.67 -1.23
C ALA A 254 -4.53 -5.42 -0.56
N MET A 255 -4.42 -5.37 0.75
CA MET A 255 -4.90 -4.26 1.57
C MET A 255 -3.79 -3.22 1.73
N ALA A 256 -4.15 -1.94 1.61
CA ALA A 256 -3.32 -0.83 2.03
C ALA A 256 -4.17 0.08 2.92
N MET A 257 -3.58 0.57 4.02
CA MET A 257 -4.34 1.28 5.06
C MET A 257 -3.67 2.61 5.42
N ARG A 258 -4.44 3.48 6.06
CA ARG A 258 -3.99 4.68 6.75
C ARG A 258 -5.03 5.13 7.80
N PRO A 259 -4.68 6.02 8.74
CA PRO A 259 -3.33 6.49 9.05
C PRO A 259 -2.57 5.55 10.01
N TRP A 260 -1.24 5.59 9.99
CA TRP A 260 -0.36 4.71 10.77
C TRP A 260 -0.77 4.55 12.24
N PRO A 261 -1.11 5.60 13.02
CA PRO A 261 -1.46 5.41 14.42
C PRO A 261 -2.67 4.48 14.62
N VAL A 262 -3.67 4.55 13.73
CA VAL A 262 -4.83 3.64 13.75
C VAL A 262 -4.46 2.27 13.21
N VAL A 263 -3.61 2.22 12.18
CA VAL A 263 -3.07 0.95 11.65
C VAL A 263 -2.28 0.19 12.71
N ALA A 264 -1.50 0.88 13.56
CA ALA A 264 -0.74 0.26 14.63
C ALA A 264 -1.67 -0.38 15.69
N LEU A 265 -2.77 0.30 16.05
CA LEU A 265 -3.81 -0.29 16.92
C LEU A 265 -4.47 -1.50 16.27
N PHE A 266 -4.81 -1.38 14.98
CA PHE A 266 -5.37 -2.47 14.20
C PHE A 266 -4.41 -3.68 14.15
N GLN A 267 -3.13 -3.45 13.88
CA GLN A 267 -2.07 -4.46 13.88
C GLN A 267 -1.94 -5.17 15.22
N ALA A 268 -1.87 -4.44 16.33
CA ALA A 268 -1.74 -5.03 17.67
C ALA A 268 -2.94 -5.94 18.00
N ARG A 269 -4.17 -5.46 17.72
CA ARG A 269 -5.40 -6.24 17.95
C ARG A 269 -5.50 -7.45 17.02
N MET A 270 -5.08 -7.30 15.76
CA MET A 270 -5.02 -8.40 14.80
C MET A 270 -3.99 -9.45 15.19
N GLN A 271 -2.80 -9.04 15.62
CA GLN A 271 -1.76 -9.96 16.09
C GLN A 271 -2.27 -10.78 17.28
N ALA A 272 -2.88 -10.14 18.29
CA ALA A 272 -3.46 -10.85 19.43
C ALA A 272 -4.51 -11.90 19.01
N ARG A 273 -5.35 -11.58 18.01
CA ARG A 273 -6.39 -12.49 17.48
C ARG A 273 -5.86 -13.60 16.59
N THR A 274 -4.75 -13.37 15.91
CA THR A 274 -4.26 -14.29 14.86
C THR A 274 -3.07 -15.14 15.28
N LEU A 275 -2.33 -14.74 16.32
CA LEU A 275 -1.21 -15.51 16.88
C LEU A 275 -1.55 -16.97 17.25
N PRO A 276 -2.77 -17.33 17.69
CA PRO A 276 -3.10 -18.73 17.97
C PRO A 276 -3.09 -19.66 16.75
N PHE A 277 -3.10 -19.13 15.52
CA PHE A 277 -3.16 -19.95 14.30
C PHE A 277 -2.24 -19.49 13.17
N LEU A 278 -1.75 -18.26 13.19
CA LEU A 278 -0.67 -17.81 12.30
C LEU A 278 0.68 -17.97 13.01
N ASP A 279 1.65 -18.52 12.28
CA ASP A 279 3.02 -18.64 12.75
C ASP A 279 3.64 -17.27 13.09
N PRO A 280 4.45 -17.15 14.15
CA PRO A 280 5.09 -15.88 14.53
C PRO A 280 5.89 -15.19 13.40
N SER A 281 6.38 -15.93 12.40
CA SER A 281 7.08 -15.37 11.25
C SER A 281 6.21 -14.53 10.30
N TYR A 282 4.89 -14.46 10.51
CA TYR A 282 4.04 -13.49 9.82
C TYR A 282 4.13 -12.08 10.41
N PHE A 283 4.63 -11.92 11.63
CA PHE A 283 4.69 -10.62 12.30
C PHE A 283 6.11 -10.06 12.28
N GLU A 284 6.24 -8.74 12.21
CA GLU A 284 7.55 -8.12 12.37
C GLU A 284 8.05 -8.32 13.80
N SER A 285 9.32 -8.67 13.94
CA SER A 285 9.98 -8.63 15.24
C SER A 285 10.08 -7.18 15.69
N GLU A 286 9.64 -6.89 16.92
CA GLU A 286 9.66 -5.53 17.47
C GLU A 286 11.08 -4.95 17.39
N SER A 287 11.29 -4.05 16.44
CA SER A 287 12.45 -3.15 16.45
C SER A 287 11.97 -1.82 17.04
N ARG A 288 12.63 -1.39 18.13
CA ARG A 288 12.37 -0.11 18.78
C ARG A 288 12.77 1.02 17.83
N ASP A 289 11.84 1.52 17.02
CA ASP A 289 12.10 2.64 16.13
C ASP A 289 11.79 4.01 16.75
N GLY A 290 11.12 4.03 17.91
CA GLY A 290 10.85 5.23 18.71
C GLY A 290 9.90 6.23 18.04
N VAL A 291 9.29 5.88 16.91
CA VAL A 291 8.39 6.75 16.13
C VAL A 291 6.93 6.58 16.57
N THR A 292 6.59 5.47 17.22
CA THR A 292 5.36 5.33 18.02
C THR A 292 5.51 4.14 18.96
N PRO A 293 5.63 4.32 20.29
CA PRO A 293 5.35 3.24 21.20
C PRO A 293 3.83 3.20 21.36
N VAL A 294 3.17 2.21 20.75
CA VAL A 294 1.89 1.77 21.34
C VAL A 294 2.30 1.11 22.66
N GLN A 295 2.34 1.89 23.74
CA GLN A 295 2.37 1.29 25.08
C GLN A 295 1.01 0.63 25.25
N LEU A 296 0.94 -0.66 24.91
CA LEU A 296 -0.17 -1.51 25.24
C LEU A 296 -0.22 -1.57 26.77
N GLY A 297 -1.24 -0.96 27.37
CA GLY A 297 -1.48 -1.11 28.79
C GLY A 297 -1.93 -2.54 29.06
N GLU A 298 -1.25 -3.22 29.98
CA GLU A 298 -1.80 -4.43 30.61
C GLU A 298 -2.97 -3.98 31.51
N VAL A 299 -4.09 -4.70 31.44
CA VAL A 299 -5.20 -4.59 32.40
C VAL A 299 -4.94 -5.54 33.56
#